data_AF-A0A1J0R506-F1
#
_entry.id   AF-A0A1J0R506-F1
#
_cell.length_a   1.000
_cell.length_b   1.000
_cell.length_c   1.000
_cell.angle_alpha   90.00
_cell.angle_beta   90.00
_cell.angle_gamma   90.00
#
_symmetry.space_group_name_H-M   'P 1'
#
loop_
_entity.id
_entity.type
_entity.pdbx_description
1 polymer ?
#
loop_
_entity_poly.entity_id
_entity_poly.type
_entity_poly.pdbx_seq_one_letter_code
_entity_poly.pdbx_strand_id
1 'polypeptide(L)'
;MTKATQKKLDTLFKLASQAESEVQEVDRQLATNAEEIRAAARSSLLGSNRGGGQPKPEADNAGFATNYARGCKGNTVPGKSLANDLVCICGTATGNVQATLQMCTTIDKTSAYPAAYTSATNDKTIFTALLKVCSKTASTPDLTPSNIDASITAFTATLGRHTQSSATNEGAYVFGNGEDSGDECNGGAASDQSCVNCNGLITAGTGTELGKAIFWIRQLQIIRIKPKTRRQLLQKMERQQIRLISLADKMQELYQEALHGELSITTEAQNKPQPTPDSDRQKACEKLTNKTSCKAKSCKWSGTEETIGK
;
A
#
# COMPACT_ATOMS: atom_id res chain seq x y z
N MET A 1 -19.64 37.98 24.56
CA MET A 1 -18.62 37.43 23.63
C MET A 1 -18.04 38.56 22.77
N THR A 2 -16.72 38.74 22.74
CA THR A 2 -16.09 39.82 21.97
C THR A 2 -16.03 39.49 20.46
N LYS A 3 -16.01 40.52 19.59
CA LYS A 3 -15.79 40.35 18.14
C LYS A 3 -14.48 39.59 17.83
N ALA A 4 -13.46 39.75 18.67
CA ALA A 4 -12.18 39.06 18.53
C ALA A 4 -12.31 37.55 18.82
N THR A 5 -13.02 37.18 19.90
CA THR A 5 -13.33 35.78 20.24
C THR A 5 -14.15 35.11 19.15
N GLN A 6 -15.16 35.81 18.61
CA GLN A 6 -15.96 35.31 17.49
C GLN A 6 -15.10 34.96 16.27
N LYS A 7 -14.23 35.88 15.86
CA LYS A 7 -13.32 35.66 14.72
C LYS A 7 -12.36 34.48 14.92
N LYS A 8 -11.88 34.27 16.16
CA LYS A 8 -11.04 33.11 16.51
C LYS A 8 -11.82 31.80 16.39
N LEU A 9 -13.05 31.75 16.92
CA LEU A 9 -13.93 30.58 16.81
C LEU A 9 -14.25 30.25 15.35
N ASP A 10 -14.62 31.25 14.53
CA ASP A 10 -14.89 31.07 13.10
C ASP A 10 -13.66 30.49 12.36
N THR A 11 -12.47 30.97 12.72
CA THR A 11 -11.21 30.49 12.14
C THR A 11 -10.94 29.03 12.53
N LEU A 12 -11.07 28.68 13.80
CA LEU A 12 -10.88 27.30 14.27
C LEU A 12 -11.92 26.36 13.64
N PHE A 13 -13.18 26.77 13.57
CA PHE A 13 -14.25 26.00 12.93
C PHE A 13 -13.94 25.72 11.46
N LYS A 14 -13.50 26.75 10.71
CA LYS A 14 -13.10 26.58 9.31
C LYS A 14 -11.93 25.61 9.16
N LEU A 15 -10.91 25.71 10.01
CA LEU A 15 -9.75 24.82 9.97
C LEU A 15 -10.13 23.38 10.34
N ALA A 16 -11.02 23.18 11.30
CA ALA A 16 -11.52 21.88 11.71
C ALA A 16 -12.34 21.23 10.58
N SER A 17 -13.27 21.98 9.99
CA SER A 17 -14.08 21.52 8.85
C SER A 17 -13.22 21.11 7.65
N GLN A 18 -12.16 21.87 7.37
CA GLN A 18 -11.19 21.52 6.32
C GLN A 18 -10.43 20.23 6.65
N ALA A 19 -9.92 20.09 7.87
CA ALA A 19 -9.19 18.89 8.28
C ALA A 19 -10.09 17.64 8.27
N GLU A 20 -11.35 17.76 8.69
CA GLU A 20 -12.34 16.68 8.61
C GLU A 20 -12.63 16.27 7.16
N SER A 21 -12.85 17.24 6.27
CA SER A 21 -13.04 16.98 4.84
C SER A 21 -11.83 16.26 4.23
N GLU A 22 -10.62 16.64 4.64
CA GLU A 22 -9.39 15.94 4.22
C GLU A 22 -9.31 14.51 4.75
N VAL A 23 -9.74 14.24 5.99
CA VAL A 23 -9.82 12.88 6.54
C VAL A 23 -10.79 12.03 5.73
N GLN A 24 -11.99 12.53 5.44
CA GLN A 24 -13.00 11.82 4.65
C GLN A 24 -12.49 11.51 3.24
N GLU A 25 -11.81 12.45 2.59
CA GLU A 25 -11.22 12.23 1.27
C GLU A 25 -10.08 11.19 1.31
N VAL A 26 -9.23 11.22 2.34
CA VAL A 26 -8.18 10.21 2.50
C VAL A 26 -8.77 8.82 2.76
N ASP A 27 -9.84 8.72 3.55
CA ASP A 27 -10.54 7.45 3.79
C ASP A 27 -11.13 6.88 2.48
N ARG A 28 -11.78 7.72 1.68
CA ARG A 28 -12.25 7.37 0.33
C ARG A 28 -11.10 6.87 -0.56
N GLN A 29 -9.96 7.58 -0.55
CA GLN A 29 -8.77 7.18 -1.31
C GLN A 29 -8.18 5.85 -0.81
N LEU A 30 -8.22 5.57 0.49
CA LEU A 30 -7.78 4.30 1.06
C LEU A 30 -8.69 3.14 0.63
N ALA A 31 -10.01 3.37 0.60
CA ALA A 31 -10.98 2.41 0.09
C ALA A 31 -10.76 2.13 -1.40
N THR A 32 -10.67 3.17 -2.24
CA THR A 32 -10.37 3.04 -3.67
C THR A 32 -9.05 2.30 -3.89
N ASN A 33 -7.99 2.63 -3.15
CA ASN A 33 -6.70 1.95 -3.26
C ASN A 33 -6.80 0.44 -2.96
N ALA A 34 -7.58 0.06 -1.94
CA ALA A 34 -7.81 -1.35 -1.62
C ALA A 34 -8.61 -2.07 -2.71
N GLU A 35 -9.61 -1.41 -3.31
CA GLU A 35 -10.36 -1.95 -4.43
C GLU A 35 -9.49 -2.14 -5.67
N GLU A 36 -8.63 -1.17 -6.00
CA GLU A 36 -7.70 -1.29 -7.13
C GLU A 36 -6.70 -2.45 -6.95
N ILE A 37 -6.19 -2.66 -5.72
CA ILE A 37 -5.33 -3.81 -5.40
C ILE A 37 -6.09 -5.12 -5.63
N ARG A 38 -7.33 -5.23 -5.12
CA ARG A 38 -8.15 -6.43 -5.31
C ARG A 38 -8.50 -6.65 -6.77
N ALA A 39 -8.84 -5.59 -7.50
CA ALA A 39 -9.16 -5.64 -8.92
C ALA A 39 -7.96 -6.17 -9.74
N ALA A 40 -6.77 -5.63 -9.48
CA ALA A 40 -5.55 -6.09 -10.13
C ALA A 40 -5.20 -7.54 -9.76
N ALA A 41 -5.32 -7.93 -8.49
CA ALA A 41 -5.07 -9.32 -8.05
C ALA A 41 -6.04 -10.33 -8.70
N ARG A 42 -7.31 -9.94 -8.88
CA ARG A 42 -8.31 -10.78 -9.54
C ARG A 42 -8.07 -10.86 -11.04
N SER A 43 -7.71 -9.74 -11.66
CA SER A 43 -7.41 -9.65 -13.09
C SER A 43 -6.14 -10.41 -13.44
N SER A 44 -5.11 -10.41 -12.59
CA SER A 44 -3.92 -11.25 -12.80
C SER A 44 -4.23 -12.73 -12.73
N LEU A 45 -5.08 -13.14 -11.77
CA LEU A 45 -5.42 -14.55 -11.57
C LEU A 45 -6.35 -15.09 -12.67
N LEU A 46 -7.44 -14.37 -12.98
CA LEU A 46 -8.55 -14.89 -13.81
C LEU A 46 -8.68 -14.18 -15.16
N GLY A 47 -7.79 -13.24 -15.46
CA GLY A 47 -7.85 -12.43 -16.67
C GLY A 47 -9.02 -11.45 -16.69
N SER A 48 -9.07 -10.66 -17.76
CA SER A 48 -10.05 -9.58 -17.97
C SER A 48 -10.01 -8.52 -16.86
N ASN A 49 -10.74 -7.42 -17.03
CA ASN A 49 -10.87 -6.42 -15.98
C ASN A 49 -11.90 -6.91 -14.94
N ARG A 50 -11.42 -7.22 -13.74
CA ARG A 50 -12.25 -7.70 -12.62
C ARG A 50 -12.40 -6.60 -11.57
N GLY A 51 -13.62 -6.37 -11.10
CA GLY A 51 -13.90 -5.36 -10.06
C GLY A 51 -13.31 -5.75 -8.70
N GLY A 52 -12.97 -4.73 -7.88
CA GLY A 52 -12.39 -4.89 -6.55
C GLY A 52 -13.38 -4.85 -5.37
N GLY A 53 -14.56 -4.26 -5.56
CA GLY A 53 -15.57 -4.07 -4.51
C GLY A 53 -16.45 -5.29 -4.21
N GLN A 54 -16.46 -6.29 -5.09
CA GLN A 54 -17.27 -7.51 -4.94
C GLN A 54 -16.50 -8.62 -4.19
N PRO A 55 -17.16 -9.72 -3.75
CA PRO A 55 -16.46 -10.92 -3.28
C PRO A 55 -15.44 -11.44 -4.31
N LYS A 56 -14.50 -12.28 -3.87
CA LYS A 56 -13.54 -12.91 -4.79
C LYS A 56 -14.33 -13.73 -5.83
N PRO A 57 -14.22 -13.40 -7.13
CA PRO A 57 -14.93 -14.16 -8.15
C PRO A 57 -14.37 -15.59 -8.25
N GLU A 58 -15.25 -16.52 -8.59
CA GLU A 58 -14.85 -17.85 -9.05
C GLU A 58 -14.27 -17.77 -10.47
N ALA A 59 -13.54 -18.81 -10.86
CA ALA A 59 -13.09 -18.93 -12.24
C ALA A 59 -14.31 -19.11 -13.17
N ASP A 60 -14.28 -18.43 -14.31
CA ASP A 60 -15.29 -18.54 -15.35
C ASP A 60 -14.64 -18.91 -16.69
N ASN A 61 -15.50 -19.27 -17.65
CA ASN A 61 -15.04 -19.72 -18.96
C ASN A 61 -14.35 -18.59 -19.75
N ALA A 62 -14.54 -17.31 -19.40
CA ALA A 62 -13.94 -16.19 -20.14
C ALA A 62 -12.42 -16.08 -19.91
N GLY A 63 -11.92 -16.69 -18.84
CA GLY A 63 -10.49 -16.78 -18.52
C GLY A 63 -9.71 -17.79 -19.38
N PHE A 64 -10.39 -18.70 -20.09
CA PHE A 64 -9.78 -19.85 -20.76
C PHE A 64 -10.04 -19.85 -22.28
N ALA A 65 -9.24 -20.61 -23.03
CA ALA A 65 -9.43 -20.78 -24.47
C ALA A 65 -10.42 -21.91 -24.81
N THR A 66 -10.68 -22.08 -26.10
CA THR A 66 -11.51 -23.19 -26.59
C THR A 66 -10.73 -24.49 -26.77
N ASN A 67 -9.39 -24.46 -26.77
CA ASN A 67 -8.52 -25.65 -26.79
C ASN A 67 -7.07 -25.25 -26.45
N TYR A 68 -6.24 -26.26 -26.17
CA TYR A 68 -4.84 -26.10 -25.79
C TYR A 68 -4.05 -25.24 -26.79
N ALA A 69 -4.09 -25.56 -28.09
CA ALA A 69 -3.32 -24.87 -29.11
C ALA A 69 -3.65 -23.37 -29.22
N ARG A 70 -4.89 -22.96 -28.87
CA ARG A 70 -5.28 -21.54 -28.81
C ARG A 70 -4.96 -20.89 -27.47
N GLY A 71 -4.97 -21.67 -26.39
CA GLY A 71 -4.75 -21.17 -25.03
C GLY A 71 -3.29 -21.01 -24.66
N CYS A 72 -2.43 -21.84 -25.23
CA CYS A 72 -1.06 -22.05 -24.75
C CYS A 72 0.02 -21.55 -25.72
N LYS A 73 -0.35 -21.02 -26.88
CA LYS A 73 0.55 -20.34 -27.82
C LYS A 73 -0.19 -19.26 -28.62
N GLY A 74 0.57 -18.46 -29.37
CA GLY A 74 0.04 -17.34 -30.16
C GLY A 74 0.15 -16.00 -29.43
N ASN A 75 -0.66 -15.02 -29.85
CA ASN A 75 -0.52 -13.61 -29.46
C ASN A 75 -1.73 -13.03 -28.71
N THR A 76 -2.70 -13.85 -28.29
CA THR A 76 -3.95 -13.37 -27.67
C THR A 76 -4.28 -13.98 -26.32
N VAL A 77 -4.00 -15.27 -26.10
CA VAL A 77 -4.41 -15.97 -24.87
C VAL A 77 -3.28 -16.28 -23.90
N PRO A 78 -2.08 -16.72 -24.33
CA PRO A 78 -0.94 -16.83 -23.42
C PRO A 78 -0.75 -15.54 -22.64
N GLY A 79 -0.41 -15.63 -21.35
CA GLY A 79 -0.17 -14.44 -20.53
C GLY A 79 -1.42 -13.61 -20.20
N LYS A 80 -2.62 -14.02 -20.63
CA LYS A 80 -3.88 -13.34 -20.31
C LYS A 80 -4.25 -13.50 -18.83
N SER A 81 -3.94 -14.64 -18.23
CA SER A 81 -4.19 -14.91 -16.81
C SER A 81 -3.28 -16.00 -16.29
N LEU A 82 -2.96 -15.95 -14.99
CA LEU A 82 -2.25 -17.05 -14.32
C LEU A 82 -3.05 -18.35 -14.37
N ALA A 83 -4.39 -18.30 -14.32
CA ALA A 83 -5.23 -19.48 -14.41
C ALA A 83 -5.07 -20.21 -15.74
N ASN A 84 -5.10 -19.49 -16.87
CA ASN A 84 -4.90 -20.08 -18.19
C ASN A 84 -3.49 -20.67 -18.32
N ASP A 85 -2.47 -19.87 -17.97
CA ASP A 85 -1.07 -20.30 -18.12
C ASP A 85 -0.77 -21.53 -17.25
N LEU A 86 -1.35 -21.60 -16.03
CA LEU A 86 -1.23 -22.78 -15.17
C LEU A 86 -1.90 -24.02 -15.79
N VAL A 87 -3.09 -23.87 -16.37
CA VAL A 87 -3.76 -24.98 -17.08
C VAL A 87 -2.95 -25.41 -18.31
N CYS A 88 -2.24 -24.50 -18.98
CA CYS A 88 -1.37 -24.86 -20.10
C CYS A 88 -0.19 -25.75 -19.68
N ILE A 89 0.43 -25.45 -18.53
CA ILE A 89 1.61 -26.20 -18.05
C ILE A 89 1.20 -27.52 -17.41
N CYS A 90 0.01 -27.57 -16.81
CA CYS A 90 -0.47 -28.71 -16.03
C CYS A 90 -1.58 -29.50 -16.73
N GLY A 91 -1.96 -29.13 -17.94
CA GLY A 91 -2.98 -29.74 -18.76
C GLY A 91 -2.37 -30.39 -20.01
N THR A 92 -3.12 -31.28 -20.66
CA THR A 92 -2.76 -31.85 -21.98
C THR A 92 -3.94 -31.69 -22.94
N ALA A 93 -3.69 -31.60 -24.25
CA ALA A 93 -4.76 -31.50 -25.25
C ALA A 93 -5.47 -32.85 -25.45
N THR A 94 -4.79 -33.95 -25.16
CA THR A 94 -5.25 -35.32 -25.32
C THR A 94 -4.76 -36.20 -24.16
N GLY A 95 -5.43 -37.32 -23.89
CA GLY A 95 -4.98 -38.31 -22.90
C GLY A 95 -5.97 -38.62 -21.78
N ASN A 96 -5.68 -39.69 -21.04
CA ASN A 96 -6.40 -40.18 -19.87
C ASN A 96 -5.98 -39.40 -18.61
N VAL A 97 -6.99 -39.05 -17.80
CA VAL A 97 -7.03 -38.25 -16.54
C VAL A 97 -5.79 -38.31 -15.63
N GLN A 98 -5.05 -39.41 -15.63
CA GLN A 98 -3.95 -39.69 -14.70
C GLN A 98 -2.61 -39.09 -15.15
N ALA A 99 -2.33 -39.00 -16.46
CA ALA A 99 -1.07 -38.46 -16.98
C ALA A 99 -0.96 -36.93 -16.82
N THR A 100 -2.11 -36.24 -16.79
CA THR A 100 -2.20 -34.78 -16.70
C THR A 100 -1.74 -34.23 -15.34
N LEU A 101 -1.84 -35.01 -14.25
CA LEU A 101 -1.40 -34.61 -12.89
C LEU A 101 0.11 -34.57 -12.71
N GLN A 102 0.79 -35.57 -13.25
CA GLN A 102 2.20 -35.83 -12.96
C GLN A 102 3.11 -34.70 -13.45
N MET A 103 2.62 -33.90 -14.40
CA MET A 103 3.37 -32.77 -15.00
C MET A 103 3.60 -31.62 -14.02
N CYS A 104 2.68 -31.41 -13.07
CA CYS A 104 2.76 -30.29 -12.12
C CYS A 104 2.73 -30.71 -10.65
N THR A 105 2.46 -31.99 -10.36
CA THR A 105 2.41 -32.47 -8.99
C THR A 105 2.78 -33.93 -8.87
N THR A 106 3.40 -34.29 -7.75
CA THR A 106 3.65 -35.67 -7.35
C THR A 106 2.43 -36.32 -6.68
N ILE A 107 1.30 -35.60 -6.55
CA ILE A 107 0.07 -36.13 -5.95
C ILE A 107 -0.57 -37.14 -6.91
N ASP A 108 -0.43 -38.42 -6.59
CA ASP A 108 -1.14 -39.52 -7.23
C ASP A 108 -2.58 -39.59 -6.71
N LYS A 109 -3.47 -38.82 -7.31
CA LYS A 109 -4.92 -38.96 -7.10
C LYS A 109 -5.60 -39.31 -8.40
N THR A 110 -6.05 -40.57 -8.48
CA THR A 110 -6.92 -41.14 -9.52
C THR A 110 -8.21 -40.35 -9.79
N SER A 111 -8.55 -39.34 -8.99
CA SER A 111 -9.77 -38.54 -9.08
C SER A 111 -9.60 -37.11 -9.62
N ALA A 112 -8.40 -36.70 -10.06
CA ALA A 112 -8.08 -35.26 -10.01
C ALA A 112 -8.22 -34.41 -11.29
N TYR A 113 -8.38 -34.96 -12.51
CA TYR A 113 -8.74 -34.16 -13.71
C TYR A 113 -9.63 -34.91 -14.70
N PRO A 114 -10.96 -34.84 -14.60
CA PRO A 114 -11.84 -35.62 -15.47
C PRO A 114 -11.85 -35.14 -16.94
N ALA A 115 -10.95 -34.25 -17.37
CA ALA A 115 -11.04 -33.58 -18.64
C ALA A 115 -9.69 -33.19 -19.24
N ALA A 116 -9.57 -33.35 -20.56
CA ALA A 116 -8.51 -32.77 -21.38
C ALA A 116 -8.79 -31.30 -21.71
N TYR A 117 -7.76 -30.53 -22.07
CA TYR A 117 -7.85 -29.13 -22.50
C TYR A 117 -8.47 -29.03 -23.90
N THR A 118 -9.77 -29.29 -23.97
CA THR A 118 -10.58 -29.28 -25.20
C THR A 118 -11.71 -28.26 -25.17
N SER A 119 -11.92 -27.57 -24.04
CA SER A 119 -12.88 -26.48 -23.91
C SER A 119 -12.64 -25.65 -22.65
N ALA A 120 -13.08 -24.38 -22.66
CA ALA A 120 -13.01 -23.51 -21.49
C ALA A 120 -13.70 -24.08 -20.23
N THR A 121 -14.75 -24.89 -20.39
CA THR A 121 -15.41 -25.56 -19.25
C THR A 121 -14.53 -26.62 -18.62
N ASN A 122 -13.80 -27.38 -19.45
CA ASN A 122 -12.84 -28.36 -18.99
C ASN A 122 -11.68 -27.66 -18.28
N ASP A 123 -11.17 -26.59 -18.85
CA ASP A 123 -10.04 -25.83 -18.28
C ASP A 123 -10.38 -25.19 -16.95
N LYS A 124 -11.60 -24.68 -16.81
CA LYS A 124 -12.12 -24.24 -15.51
C LYS A 124 -12.13 -25.37 -14.49
N THR A 125 -12.54 -26.57 -14.90
CA THR A 125 -12.55 -27.76 -14.03
C THR A 125 -11.12 -28.15 -13.64
N ILE A 126 -10.20 -28.10 -14.60
CA ILE A 126 -8.77 -28.32 -14.37
C ILE A 126 -8.25 -27.27 -13.38
N PHE A 127 -8.38 -25.99 -13.68
CA PHE A 127 -7.93 -24.93 -12.78
C PHE A 127 -8.49 -25.06 -11.35
N THR A 128 -9.77 -25.41 -11.21
CA THR A 128 -10.39 -25.62 -9.89
C THR A 128 -9.76 -26.78 -9.11
N ALA A 129 -9.37 -27.86 -9.79
CA ALA A 129 -8.63 -28.96 -9.17
C ALA A 129 -7.18 -28.56 -8.85
N LEU A 130 -6.50 -27.82 -9.73
CA LEU A 130 -5.15 -27.29 -9.51
C LEU A 130 -5.08 -26.43 -8.27
N LEU A 131 -6.06 -25.53 -8.06
CA LEU A 131 -6.12 -24.69 -6.87
C LEU A 131 -6.17 -25.50 -5.58
N LYS A 132 -6.90 -26.62 -5.55
CA LYS A 132 -6.98 -27.52 -4.37
C LYS A 132 -5.65 -28.24 -4.12
N VAL A 133 -4.87 -28.50 -5.16
CA VAL A 133 -3.51 -29.06 -5.05
C VAL A 133 -2.55 -27.99 -4.53
N CYS A 134 -2.51 -26.82 -5.16
CA CYS A 134 -1.65 -25.70 -4.75
C CYS A 134 -1.84 -25.33 -3.27
N SER A 135 -3.09 -25.33 -2.77
CA SER A 135 -3.35 -25.04 -1.35
C SER A 135 -2.76 -26.05 -0.37
N LYS A 136 -2.34 -27.22 -0.84
CA LYS A 136 -1.74 -28.30 -0.03
C LYS A 136 -0.23 -28.38 -0.19
N THR A 137 0.31 -27.95 -1.33
CA THR A 137 1.70 -28.18 -1.71
C THR A 137 2.55 -26.91 -1.68
N ALA A 138 1.94 -25.74 -1.80
CA ALA A 138 2.64 -24.46 -1.83
C ALA A 138 2.28 -23.61 -0.61
N SER A 139 3.27 -22.87 -0.09
CA SER A 139 2.99 -21.79 0.84
C SER A 139 2.19 -20.69 0.12
N THR A 140 1.33 -20.00 0.87
CA THR A 140 0.58 -18.85 0.35
C THR A 140 1.27 -17.58 0.85
N PRO A 141 2.26 -17.03 0.11
CA PRO A 141 2.93 -15.82 0.53
C PRO A 141 1.97 -14.63 0.50
N ASP A 142 2.19 -13.67 1.41
CA ASP A 142 1.50 -12.39 1.36
C ASP A 142 1.80 -11.67 0.05
N LEU A 143 0.82 -10.92 -0.45
CA LEU A 143 0.91 -10.17 -1.70
C LEU A 143 1.71 -8.87 -1.51
N THR A 144 2.97 -9.01 -1.11
CA THR A 144 3.92 -7.91 -0.90
C THR A 144 4.69 -7.58 -2.17
N PRO A 145 5.23 -6.35 -2.31
CA PRO A 145 6.08 -6.00 -3.44
C PRO A 145 7.28 -6.94 -3.62
N SER A 146 7.92 -7.35 -2.52
CA SER A 146 9.07 -8.27 -2.55
C SER A 146 8.69 -9.65 -3.04
N ASN A 147 7.56 -10.20 -2.57
CA ASN A 147 7.10 -11.52 -3.01
C ASN A 147 6.66 -11.52 -4.48
N ILE A 148 6.05 -10.42 -4.93
CA ILE A 148 5.71 -10.23 -6.35
C ILE A 148 6.98 -10.17 -7.20
N ASP A 149 7.97 -9.37 -6.81
CA ASP A 149 9.24 -9.25 -7.54
C ASP A 149 10.00 -10.58 -7.58
N ALA A 150 10.05 -11.32 -6.48
CA ALA A 150 10.64 -12.65 -6.44
C ALA A 150 9.91 -13.63 -7.36
N SER A 151 8.57 -13.61 -7.37
CA SER A 151 7.76 -14.51 -8.21
C SER A 151 7.90 -14.20 -9.70
N ILE A 152 7.89 -12.92 -10.08
CA ILE A 152 8.13 -12.49 -11.46
C ILE A 152 9.54 -12.89 -11.87
N THR A 153 10.55 -12.60 -11.03
CA THR A 153 11.95 -12.97 -11.31
C THR A 153 12.09 -14.48 -11.53
N ALA A 154 11.51 -15.29 -10.64
CA ALA A 154 11.53 -16.75 -10.77
C ALA A 154 10.89 -17.20 -12.09
N PHE A 155 9.70 -16.69 -12.43
CA PHE A 155 9.04 -16.97 -13.70
C PHE A 155 9.92 -16.60 -14.90
N THR A 156 10.47 -15.37 -14.91
CA THR A 156 11.31 -14.91 -16.02
C THR A 156 12.59 -15.73 -16.19
N ALA A 157 13.20 -16.17 -15.09
CA ALA A 157 14.40 -17.01 -15.12
C ALA A 157 14.12 -18.44 -15.60
N THR A 158 12.87 -18.89 -15.54
CA THR A 158 12.46 -20.22 -16.02
C THR A 158 11.98 -20.25 -17.47
N LEU A 159 11.81 -19.08 -18.12
CA LEU A 159 11.51 -19.03 -19.55
C LEU A 159 12.71 -19.56 -20.36
N GLY A 160 12.44 -20.39 -21.35
CA GLY A 160 13.48 -20.97 -22.21
C GLY A 160 14.45 -21.89 -21.48
N ARG A 161 14.11 -22.38 -20.28
CA ARG A 161 14.97 -23.27 -19.50
C ARG A 161 15.28 -24.57 -20.25
N HIS A 162 14.37 -25.01 -21.09
CA HIS A 162 14.54 -26.15 -21.98
C HIS A 162 14.81 -25.61 -23.39
N THR A 163 16.08 -25.64 -23.81
CA THR A 163 16.46 -25.24 -25.16
C THR A 163 15.81 -26.17 -26.17
N GLN A 164 15.13 -25.58 -27.15
CA GLN A 164 14.43 -26.29 -28.22
C GLN A 164 15.03 -25.82 -29.55
N SER A 165 16.06 -26.49 -30.06
CA SER A 165 16.84 -26.03 -31.21
C SER A 165 16.02 -25.85 -32.49
N SER A 166 14.88 -26.54 -32.61
CA SER A 166 13.97 -26.47 -33.76
C SER A 166 12.81 -25.48 -33.55
N ALA A 167 12.70 -24.88 -32.37
CA ALA A 167 11.67 -23.91 -32.00
C ALA A 167 12.00 -22.48 -32.44
N THR A 168 10.97 -21.63 -32.48
CA THR A 168 11.17 -20.21 -32.73
C THR A 168 11.94 -19.57 -31.58
N ASN A 169 13.01 -18.84 -31.88
CA ASN A 169 13.91 -18.26 -30.87
C ASN A 169 14.45 -19.32 -29.89
N GLU A 170 14.62 -20.56 -30.34
CA GLU A 170 15.12 -21.68 -29.54
C GLU A 170 14.30 -21.97 -28.26
N GLY A 171 13.01 -21.58 -28.26
CA GLY A 171 12.13 -21.75 -27.10
C GLY A 171 12.32 -20.69 -26.00
N ALA A 172 13.05 -19.60 -26.25
CA ALA A 172 13.42 -18.59 -25.24
C ALA A 172 12.24 -17.98 -24.43
N TYR A 173 11.02 -18.06 -24.96
CA TYR A 173 9.81 -17.53 -24.32
C TYR A 173 8.78 -18.61 -23.95
N VAL A 174 9.21 -19.86 -23.92
CA VAL A 174 8.43 -21.01 -23.50
C VAL A 174 8.62 -21.22 -22.00
N PHE A 175 7.51 -21.36 -21.28
CA PHE A 175 7.52 -21.82 -19.89
C PHE A 175 6.93 -23.22 -19.80
N GLY A 176 7.63 -24.13 -19.14
CA GLY A 176 7.39 -25.57 -19.23
C GLY A 176 8.40 -26.24 -20.16
N ASN A 177 8.13 -27.49 -20.53
CA ASN A 177 9.08 -28.29 -21.29
C ASN A 177 8.93 -28.10 -22.80
N GLY A 178 7.68 -28.16 -23.29
CA GLY A 178 7.35 -28.08 -24.71
C GLY A 178 7.98 -29.16 -25.59
N GLU A 179 7.56 -29.21 -26.84
CA GLU A 179 8.19 -30.04 -27.87
C GLU A 179 9.30 -29.25 -28.58
N ASP A 180 10.39 -29.93 -28.94
CA ASP A 180 11.43 -29.34 -29.79
C ASP A 180 10.97 -29.31 -31.26
N SER A 181 10.06 -28.38 -31.56
CA SER A 181 9.49 -28.18 -32.89
C SER A 181 9.07 -26.73 -33.09
N GLY A 182 8.75 -26.34 -34.33
CA GLY A 182 8.12 -25.04 -34.60
C GLY A 182 6.69 -24.89 -34.02
N ASP A 183 6.18 -25.93 -33.35
CA ASP A 183 4.92 -25.93 -32.63
C ASP A 183 5.10 -26.42 -31.18
N GLU A 184 5.83 -25.62 -30.39
CA GLU A 184 6.37 -26.01 -29.09
C GLU A 184 5.28 -26.41 -28.08
N CYS A 185 4.14 -25.70 -28.09
CA CYS A 185 3.01 -25.92 -27.17
C CYS A 185 1.76 -26.39 -27.91
N ASN A 186 1.86 -27.57 -28.53
CA ASN A 186 0.75 -28.23 -29.24
C ASN A 186 -0.17 -29.07 -28.32
N GLY A 187 0.28 -29.39 -27.11
CA GLY A 187 -0.46 -30.15 -26.11
C GLY A 187 -0.52 -31.66 -26.37
N GLY A 188 0.50 -32.20 -27.03
CA GLY A 188 0.69 -33.63 -27.25
C GLY A 188 0.44 -34.48 -26.01
N ALA A 189 0.02 -35.74 -26.23
CA ALA A 189 -0.30 -36.69 -25.16
C ALA A 189 0.93 -37.22 -24.41
N ALA A 190 2.14 -36.92 -24.87
CA ALA A 190 3.36 -37.41 -24.23
C ALA A 190 3.53 -36.72 -22.88
N SER A 191 3.82 -37.52 -21.86
CA SER A 191 4.27 -37.00 -20.56
C SER A 191 5.42 -36.03 -20.83
N ASP A 192 5.37 -34.87 -20.16
CA ASP A 192 6.44 -33.89 -20.13
C ASP A 192 6.55 -32.92 -21.33
N GLN A 193 5.52 -32.74 -22.16
CA GLN A 193 5.52 -31.75 -23.26
C GLN A 193 4.67 -30.49 -23.02
N SER A 194 3.99 -30.36 -21.88
CA SER A 194 3.13 -29.21 -21.61
C SER A 194 3.92 -27.93 -21.38
N CYS A 195 3.42 -26.83 -21.96
CA CYS A 195 4.02 -25.53 -21.85
C CYS A 195 3.06 -24.40 -22.18
N VAL A 196 3.51 -23.17 -21.94
CA VAL A 196 2.90 -21.96 -22.49
C VAL A 196 3.99 -21.16 -23.24
N ASN A 197 3.71 -20.83 -24.50
CA ASN A 197 4.60 -20.06 -25.36
C ASN A 197 4.14 -18.60 -25.40
N CYS A 198 4.91 -17.70 -24.79
CA CYS A 198 4.66 -16.26 -24.77
C CYS A 198 5.32 -15.49 -25.93
N ASN A 199 6.04 -16.17 -26.84
CA ASN A 199 6.78 -15.54 -27.94
C ASN A 199 5.89 -14.63 -28.80
N GLY A 200 4.68 -15.09 -29.14
CA GLY A 200 3.74 -14.33 -29.96
C GLY A 200 3.29 -13.01 -29.31
N LEU A 201 3.22 -12.94 -27.97
CA LEU A 201 2.89 -11.69 -27.26
C LEU A 201 4.02 -10.67 -27.33
N ILE A 202 5.25 -11.16 -27.22
CA ILE A 202 6.46 -10.33 -27.10
C ILE A 202 6.84 -9.77 -28.48
N THR A 203 6.65 -10.57 -29.54
CA THR A 203 7.03 -10.24 -30.91
C THR A 203 5.97 -9.46 -31.69
N ALA A 204 4.67 -9.57 -31.33
CA ALA A 204 3.57 -8.91 -32.04
C ALA A 204 3.57 -7.36 -32.02
N GLY A 205 4.49 -6.72 -31.29
CA GLY A 205 4.59 -5.26 -31.17
C GLY A 205 6.01 -4.73 -31.09
N THR A 206 6.95 -5.29 -31.88
CA THR A 206 8.37 -4.87 -31.94
C THR A 206 9.02 -4.79 -30.56
N GLY A 207 9.29 -5.93 -29.92
CA GLY A 207 10.11 -5.98 -28.70
C GLY A 207 9.44 -5.36 -27.48
N THR A 208 8.14 -5.61 -27.29
CA THR A 208 7.47 -5.23 -26.05
C THR A 208 8.12 -6.02 -24.90
N GLU A 209 8.74 -5.32 -23.94
CA GLU A 209 9.35 -5.95 -22.76
C GLU A 209 8.39 -6.98 -22.13
N LEU A 210 8.90 -8.13 -21.69
CA LEU A 210 8.10 -9.24 -21.15
C LEU A 210 7.06 -8.79 -20.10
N GLY A 211 7.46 -7.91 -19.18
CA GLY A 211 6.57 -7.38 -18.14
C GLY A 211 5.45 -6.48 -18.67
N LYS A 212 5.61 -5.95 -19.88
CA LYS A 212 4.57 -5.29 -20.65
C LYS A 212 3.88 -6.24 -21.60
N ALA A 213 4.47 -7.31 -22.13
CA ALA A 213 3.75 -8.19 -23.06
C ALA A 213 2.66 -9.01 -22.33
N ILE A 214 2.98 -9.49 -21.13
CA ILE A 214 2.12 -10.41 -20.36
C ILE A 214 1.14 -9.63 -19.47
N PHE A 215 -0.17 -9.80 -19.71
CA PHE A 215 -1.21 -9.05 -19.00
C PHE A 215 -1.20 -9.29 -17.50
N TRP A 216 -1.11 -10.55 -17.05
CA TRP A 216 -1.13 -10.83 -15.61
C TRP A 216 0.08 -10.25 -14.88
N ILE A 217 1.25 -10.14 -15.55
CA ILE A 217 2.43 -9.44 -14.99
C ILE A 217 2.14 -7.94 -14.83
N ARG A 218 1.54 -7.28 -15.83
CA ARG A 218 1.14 -5.86 -15.70
C ARG A 218 0.24 -5.64 -14.48
N GLN A 219 -0.71 -6.54 -14.25
CA GLN A 219 -1.60 -6.46 -13.11
C GLN A 219 -0.86 -6.64 -11.78
N LEU A 220 0.09 -7.58 -11.70
CA LEU A 220 0.96 -7.72 -10.52
C LEU A 220 1.83 -6.47 -10.27
N GLN A 221 2.28 -5.80 -11.32
CA GLN A 221 3.02 -4.53 -11.20
C GLN A 221 2.15 -3.39 -10.63
N ILE A 222 0.84 -3.35 -10.93
CA ILE A 222 -0.09 -2.41 -10.28
C ILE A 222 -0.15 -2.70 -8.78
N ILE A 223 -0.24 -3.97 -8.39
CA ILE A 223 -0.27 -4.38 -6.99
C ILE A 223 1.04 -4.02 -6.29
N ARG A 224 2.17 -4.13 -6.97
CA ARG A 224 3.49 -3.76 -6.44
C ARG A 224 3.58 -2.29 -6.01
N ILE A 225 2.97 -1.37 -6.76
CA ILE A 225 3.09 0.07 -6.51
C ILE A 225 2.09 0.62 -5.47
N LYS A 226 0.88 0.05 -5.40
CA LYS A 226 -0.22 0.57 -4.57
C LYS A 226 0.05 0.56 -3.05
N PRO A 227 0.82 -0.38 -2.46
CA PRO A 227 1.21 -0.34 -1.05
C PRO A 227 1.96 0.94 -0.66
N LYS A 228 2.80 1.49 -1.55
CA LYS A 228 3.47 2.78 -1.31
C LYS A 228 2.45 3.91 -1.20
N THR A 229 1.49 3.96 -2.14
CA THR A 229 0.38 4.92 -2.10
C THR A 229 -0.42 4.76 -0.81
N ARG A 230 -0.77 3.53 -0.41
CA ARG A 230 -1.48 3.26 0.83
C ARG A 230 -0.74 3.80 2.06
N ARG A 231 0.57 3.57 2.15
CA ARG A 231 1.41 4.08 3.25
C ARG A 231 1.38 5.61 3.31
N GLN A 232 1.49 6.28 2.17
CA GLN A 232 1.43 7.75 2.10
C GLN A 232 0.06 8.29 2.53
N LEU A 233 -1.01 7.61 2.16
CA LEU A 233 -2.38 7.95 2.57
C LEU A 233 -2.57 7.78 4.08
N LEU A 234 -2.11 6.66 4.66
CA LEU A 234 -2.19 6.43 6.11
C LEU A 234 -1.43 7.51 6.90
N GLN A 235 -0.23 7.89 6.45
CA GLN A 235 0.53 8.99 7.07
C GLN A 235 -0.19 10.34 6.93
N LYS A 236 -0.91 10.57 5.82
CA LYS A 236 -1.72 11.78 5.64
C LYS A 236 -2.92 11.78 6.59
N MET A 237 -3.59 10.64 6.74
CA MET A 237 -4.72 10.46 7.66
C MET A 237 -4.29 10.77 9.10
N GLU A 238 -3.19 10.17 9.54
CA GLU A 238 -2.63 10.37 10.89
C GLU A 238 -2.32 11.85 11.16
N ARG A 239 -1.69 12.54 10.20
CA ARG A 239 -1.41 13.99 10.33
C ARG A 239 -2.68 14.82 10.48
N GLN A 240 -3.75 14.51 9.72
CA GLN A 240 -5.00 15.27 9.83
C GLN A 240 -5.75 14.96 11.13
N GLN A 241 -5.68 13.71 11.62
CA GLN A 241 -6.23 13.36 12.93
C GLN A 241 -5.52 14.11 14.07
N ILE A 242 -4.18 14.17 14.05
CA ILE A 242 -3.40 14.96 15.01
C ILE A 242 -3.78 16.45 14.94
N ARG A 243 -3.97 16.98 13.74
CA ARG A 243 -4.42 18.37 13.54
C ARG A 243 -5.80 18.62 14.14
N LEU A 244 -6.75 17.70 13.97
CA LEU A 244 -8.09 17.79 14.56
C LEU A 244 -8.03 17.80 16.09
N ILE A 245 -7.21 16.92 16.70
CA ILE A 245 -6.99 16.90 18.16
C ILE A 245 -6.47 18.26 18.63
N SER A 246 -5.43 18.79 17.98
CA SER A 246 -4.87 20.09 18.35
C SER A 246 -5.86 21.25 18.17
N LEU A 247 -6.74 21.18 17.17
CA LEU A 247 -7.80 22.18 16.98
C LEU A 247 -8.87 22.09 18.07
N ALA A 248 -9.22 20.89 18.51
CA ALA A 248 -10.14 20.66 19.62
C ALA A 248 -9.56 21.22 20.94
N ASP A 249 -8.27 20.97 21.21
CA ASP A 249 -7.58 21.52 22.39
C ASP A 249 -7.63 23.06 22.38
N LYS A 250 -7.36 23.69 21.23
CA LYS A 250 -7.45 25.15 21.09
C LYS A 250 -8.87 25.70 21.26
N MET A 251 -9.88 24.97 20.80
CA MET A 251 -11.28 25.35 21.05
C MET A 251 -11.60 25.30 22.54
N GLN A 252 -11.12 24.27 23.25
CA GLN A 252 -11.28 24.14 24.69
C GLN A 252 -10.57 25.28 25.44
N GLU A 253 -9.33 25.62 25.06
CA GLU A 253 -8.59 26.76 25.62
C GLU A 253 -9.37 28.07 25.45
N LEU A 254 -9.87 28.37 24.25
CA LEU A 254 -10.68 29.57 24.01
C LEU A 254 -11.98 29.59 24.81
N TYR A 255 -12.59 28.43 25.03
CA TYR A 255 -13.78 28.32 25.86
C TYR A 255 -13.46 28.66 27.33
N GLN A 256 -12.34 28.14 27.87
CA GLN A 256 -11.89 28.49 29.22
C GLN A 256 -11.51 29.98 29.34
N GLU A 257 -10.80 30.53 28.35
CA GLU A 257 -10.50 31.98 28.28
C GLU A 257 -11.80 32.81 28.31
N ALA A 258 -12.83 32.38 27.59
CA ALA A 258 -14.12 33.08 27.56
C ALA A 258 -14.87 33.00 28.89
N LEU A 259 -14.82 31.86 29.60
CA LEU A 259 -15.43 31.69 30.92
C LEU A 259 -14.77 32.56 31.99
N HIS A 260 -13.46 32.78 31.90
CA HIS A 260 -12.69 33.60 32.84
C HIS A 260 -12.45 35.04 32.35
N GLY A 261 -12.98 35.39 31.18
CA GLY A 261 -12.70 36.64 30.46
C GLY A 261 -13.54 37.85 30.84
N GLU A 262 -14.44 37.75 31.82
CA GLU A 262 -15.18 38.89 32.40
C GLU A 262 -14.86 39.05 33.90
N LEU A 263 -13.62 39.43 34.19
CA LEU A 263 -13.35 40.38 35.27
C LEU A 263 -12.71 41.60 34.63
N SER A 264 -13.54 42.59 34.28
CA SER A 264 -13.06 43.96 34.13
C SER A 264 -12.50 44.38 35.49
N ILE A 265 -11.19 44.19 35.70
CA ILE A 265 -10.46 45.03 36.65
C ILE A 265 -10.40 46.39 35.97
N THR A 266 -11.41 47.20 36.23
CA THR A 266 -11.32 48.66 36.11
C THR A 266 -10.37 49.12 37.20
N THR A 267 -9.07 48.93 36.97
CA THR A 267 -8.07 49.75 37.61
C THR A 267 -7.37 50.45 36.47
N GLU A 268 -7.70 51.73 36.28
CA GLU A 268 -6.84 52.66 35.57
C GLU A 268 -5.43 52.52 36.13
N ALA A 269 -4.57 51.78 35.43
CA ALA A 269 -3.15 51.97 35.55
C ALA A 269 -2.84 53.28 34.85
N GLN A 270 -3.02 54.40 35.56
CA GLN A 270 -2.34 55.64 35.23
C GLN A 270 -0.85 55.31 35.14
N ASN A 271 -0.32 55.33 33.91
CA ASN A 271 1.11 55.41 33.65
C ASN A 271 1.64 56.70 34.29
N LYS A 272 2.09 56.60 35.54
CA LYS A 272 2.99 57.59 36.14
C LYS A 272 4.40 57.01 36.03
N PRO A 273 5.34 57.71 35.38
CA PRO A 273 6.73 57.25 35.28
C PRO A 273 7.29 57.01 36.70
N GLN A 274 7.80 55.81 36.92
CA GLN A 274 8.51 55.46 38.15
C GLN A 274 9.89 56.14 38.11
N PRO A 275 10.28 56.90 39.15
CA PRO A 275 11.58 57.57 39.16
C PRO A 275 12.70 56.53 39.24
N THR A 276 13.70 56.68 38.39
CA THR A 276 14.96 55.94 38.42
C THR A 276 15.60 56.06 39.80
N PRO A 277 16.12 54.97 40.41
CA PRO A 277 16.77 55.05 41.71
C PRO A 277 18.00 55.96 41.66
N ASP A 278 18.05 56.93 42.56
CA ASP A 278 19.17 57.84 42.77
C ASP A 278 20.38 57.04 43.33
N SER A 279 21.33 56.73 42.44
CA SER A 279 22.56 55.97 42.70
C SER A 279 23.37 56.52 43.88
N ASP A 280 23.33 57.83 44.10
CA ASP A 280 24.12 58.47 45.15
C ASP A 280 23.52 58.24 46.54
N ARG A 281 22.20 58.11 46.60
CA ARG A 281 21.49 57.71 47.83
C ARG A 281 21.82 56.29 48.24
N GLN A 282 21.98 55.38 47.28
CA GLN A 282 22.28 53.98 47.54
C GLN A 282 23.71 53.80 48.09
N LYS A 283 24.70 54.49 47.52
CA LYS A 283 26.08 54.51 48.05
C LYS A 283 26.20 55.16 49.43
N ALA A 284 25.34 56.14 49.74
CA ALA A 284 25.30 56.75 51.07
C ALA A 284 24.74 55.79 52.13
N CYS A 285 23.75 54.97 51.77
CA CYS A 285 23.18 53.96 52.66
C CYS A 285 24.18 52.84 53.00
N GLU A 286 24.98 52.38 52.04
CA GLU A 286 25.95 51.28 52.22
C GLU A 286 27.09 51.57 53.21
N LYS A 287 27.34 52.86 53.50
CA LYS A 287 28.38 53.29 54.45
C LYS A 287 27.89 53.39 55.89
N LEU A 288 26.59 53.23 56.14
CA LEU A 288 26.01 53.38 57.47
C LEU A 288 26.09 52.05 58.21
N THR A 289 26.75 52.04 59.37
CA THR A 289 27.03 50.83 60.16
C THR A 289 26.18 50.71 61.42
N ASN A 290 25.21 51.61 61.61
CA ASN A 290 24.25 51.52 62.70
C ASN A 290 22.81 51.79 62.24
N LYS A 291 21.86 51.12 62.90
CA LYS A 291 20.44 51.06 62.55
C LYS A 291 19.75 52.42 62.65
N THR A 292 20.06 53.21 63.68
CA THR A 292 19.41 54.50 63.93
C THR A 292 19.78 55.53 62.85
N SER A 293 21.05 55.58 62.44
CA SER A 293 21.51 56.47 61.36
C SER A 293 20.97 56.04 59.99
N CYS A 294 20.87 54.72 59.75
CA CYS A 294 20.30 54.14 58.53
C CYS A 294 18.84 54.56 58.34
N LYS A 295 18.02 54.42 59.39
CA LYS A 295 16.60 54.82 59.35
C LYS A 295 16.41 56.34 59.21
N ALA A 296 17.23 57.14 59.89
CA ALA A 296 17.16 58.60 59.81
C ALA A 296 17.45 59.13 58.38
N LYS A 297 18.20 58.37 57.57
CA LYS A 297 18.48 58.68 56.16
C LYS A 297 17.52 58.00 55.17
N SER A 298 16.43 57.42 55.66
CA SER A 298 15.44 56.67 54.88
C SER A 298 16.00 55.45 54.13
N CYS A 299 17.09 54.87 54.65
CA CYS A 299 17.70 53.65 54.12
C CYS A 299 17.09 52.40 54.78
N LYS A 300 17.12 51.25 54.08
CA LYS A 300 16.63 49.98 54.62
C LYS A 300 17.78 49.25 55.32
N TRP A 301 17.66 49.06 56.64
CA TRP A 301 18.65 48.34 57.45
C TRP A 301 18.50 46.83 57.31
N SER A 302 19.61 46.11 57.04
CA SER A 302 19.65 44.64 56.92
C SER A 302 20.32 43.92 58.10
N GLY A 303 20.75 44.64 59.14
CA GLY A 303 21.36 44.06 60.34
C GLY A 303 20.38 43.53 61.39
N THR A 304 20.82 42.54 62.15
CA THR A 304 20.02 41.92 63.23
C THR A 304 20.02 42.75 64.51
N GLU A 305 21.06 43.56 64.76
CA GLU A 305 21.19 44.41 65.96
C GLU A 305 21.60 45.85 65.63
N GLU A 306 21.67 46.73 66.65
CA GLU A 306 21.89 48.19 66.50
C GLU A 306 23.19 48.54 65.75
N THR A 307 24.24 47.74 65.93
CA THR A 307 25.60 47.94 65.38
C THR A 307 26.17 46.73 64.64
N ILE A 308 25.39 45.64 64.49
CA ILE A 308 25.83 44.41 63.83
C ILE A 308 24.97 44.17 62.58
N GLY A 309 25.50 44.62 61.44
CA GLY A 309 24.94 44.47 60.08
C GLY A 309 25.29 45.64 59.16
N LYS A 310 25.04 45.49 57.85
CA LYS A 310 25.14 46.54 56.82
C LYS A 310 23.78 46.82 56.23
#